data_AF-A0AAD4GFT2-F1
#
_entry.id   AF-A0AAD4GFT2-F1
#
_cell.length_a   1.000
_cell.length_b   1.000
_cell.length_c   1.000
_cell.angle_alpha   90.00
_cell.angle_beta   90.00
_cell.angle_gamma   90.00
#
_symmetry.space_group_name_H-M   'P 1'
#
loop_
_entity.id
_entity.type
_entity.pdbx_description
1 polymer ?
#
loop_
_entity_poly.entity_id
_entity_poly.type
_entity_poly.pdbx_seq_one_letter_code
_entity_poly.pdbx_strand_id
1 'polypeptide(L)'
;MDREFGVTFNSTPTHDFRALKDFLEVLCSDKAQEALQAARASEDADHSELGLSFLRGDRKRKRPQSPVGSPQPYVPSPPRSSSLFASPEDDPPSMRAESLLEFVREFNRGSVGESKLSTAAAETDTTLAKCKLVIWSRTKTMRDELKAASTNNGARRPLTSPVVLRFMIPDVLTAYLSLIFTQLEDPLVVESVTAFGPRERKLPHEQSDYLAFQGLSQHIAKMILSHPRVPVQILMNVLVSYRGLFVDRCTSCQRVLSAEGHIPPVARIWVPKVVADAKPTASVETRHGTDQGGGRWESRHTTCLYN
;
A
#
# COMPACT_ATOMS: atom_id res chain seq x y z
N MET A 1 26.43 4.19 -30.64
CA MET A 1 26.76 5.36 -29.79
C MET A 1 25.46 5.76 -29.11
N ASP A 2 25.15 5.09 -28.00
CA ASP A 2 23.89 5.23 -27.29
C ASP A 2 24.02 6.35 -26.27
N ARG A 3 23.35 7.48 -26.55
CA ARG A 3 23.30 8.62 -25.64
C ARG A 3 22.02 8.47 -24.82
N GLU A 4 22.16 8.01 -23.58
CA GLU A 4 21.03 7.81 -22.66
C GLU A 4 20.31 9.15 -22.37
N PHE A 5 19.01 9.23 -22.67
CA PHE A 5 18.16 10.41 -22.43
C PHE A 5 17.58 10.44 -21.00
N GLY A 6 18.37 10.06 -20.00
CA GLY A 6 17.95 10.10 -18.59
C GLY A 6 18.07 11.51 -18.00
N VAL A 7 17.04 12.34 -18.14
CA VAL A 7 17.01 13.66 -17.46
C VAL A 7 16.50 13.50 -16.03
N THR A 8 17.40 13.47 -15.05
CA THR A 8 17.07 13.52 -13.62
C THR A 8 16.89 14.97 -13.16
N PHE A 9 15.69 15.33 -12.70
CA PHE A 9 15.36 16.66 -12.18
C PHE A 9 15.74 16.79 -10.69
N ASN A 10 17.02 17.03 -10.40
CA ASN A 10 17.52 17.29 -9.04
C ASN A 10 18.17 18.68 -8.89
N SER A 11 17.99 19.58 -9.86
CA SER A 11 18.70 20.85 -9.94
C SER A 11 17.86 22.08 -9.57
N THR A 12 18.53 23.20 -9.28
CA THR A 12 17.88 24.49 -8.99
C THR A 12 16.98 24.92 -10.16
N PRO A 13 15.86 25.62 -9.93
CA PRO A 13 14.86 25.93 -10.96
C PRO A 13 15.42 26.55 -12.24
N THR A 14 16.47 27.36 -12.12
CA THR A 14 17.17 28.01 -13.24
C THR A 14 17.86 27.02 -14.19
N HIS A 15 18.36 25.91 -13.67
CA HIS A 15 19.00 24.84 -14.44
C HIS A 15 17.94 24.00 -15.17
N ASP A 16 16.81 23.72 -14.52
CA ASP A 16 15.69 22.99 -15.13
C ASP A 16 15.09 23.74 -16.31
N PHE A 17 14.96 25.08 -16.22
CA PHE A 17 14.50 25.90 -17.34
C PHE A 17 15.47 25.89 -18.52
N ARG A 18 16.78 25.85 -18.26
CA ARG A 18 17.78 25.73 -19.34
C ARG A 18 17.70 24.37 -20.01
N ALA A 19 17.63 23.29 -19.24
CA ALA A 19 17.48 21.93 -19.76
C ALA A 19 16.20 21.76 -20.61
N LEU A 20 15.09 22.38 -20.20
CA LEU A 20 13.86 22.40 -21.00
C LEU A 20 14.02 23.16 -22.32
N LYS A 21 14.76 24.28 -22.33
CA LYS A 21 15.02 25.04 -23.55
C LYS A 21 15.89 24.25 -24.52
N ASP A 22 16.96 23.64 -24.02
CA ASP A 22 17.87 22.82 -24.83
C ASP A 22 17.13 21.60 -25.41
N PHE A 23 16.24 20.97 -24.62
CA PHE A 23 15.38 19.89 -25.09
C PHE A 23 14.40 20.33 -26.18
N LEU A 24 13.77 21.50 -26.02
CA LEU A 24 12.89 22.07 -27.04
C LEU A 24 13.65 22.37 -28.34
N GLU A 25 14.87 22.87 -28.24
CA GLU A 25 15.72 23.12 -29.42
C GLU A 25 16.06 21.83 -30.17
N VAL A 26 16.34 20.74 -29.45
CA VAL A 26 16.54 19.41 -30.06
C VAL A 26 15.26 18.90 -30.72
N LEU A 27 14.09 19.04 -30.08
CA LEU A 27 12.82 18.65 -30.68
C LEU A 27 12.46 19.48 -31.91
N CYS A 28 12.77 20.77 -31.90
CA CYS A 28 12.55 21.67 -33.03
C CYS A 28 13.62 21.55 -34.13
N SER A 29 14.67 20.76 -33.94
CA SER A 29 15.71 20.57 -34.96
C SER A 29 15.15 19.86 -36.20
N ASP A 30 15.60 20.28 -37.38
CA ASP A 30 15.15 19.73 -38.67
C ASP A 30 15.33 18.20 -38.72
N LYS A 31 16.44 17.69 -38.17
CA LYS A 31 16.74 16.26 -38.12
C LYS A 31 15.72 15.47 -37.30
N ALA A 32 15.28 16.01 -36.15
CA ALA A 32 14.28 15.34 -35.31
C ALA A 32 12.90 15.37 -35.98
N GLN A 33 12.55 16.51 -36.60
CA GLN A 33 11.29 16.66 -37.33
C GLN A 33 11.23 15.76 -38.57
N GLU A 34 12.32 15.66 -39.33
CA GLU A 34 12.43 14.77 -40.49
C GLU A 34 12.31 13.29 -40.07
N ALA A 35 12.95 12.89 -38.97
CA ALA A 35 12.81 11.52 -38.45
C ALA A 35 11.37 11.20 -38.02
N LEU A 36 10.68 12.15 -37.38
CA LEU A 36 9.27 11.99 -37.00
C LEU A 36 8.34 11.94 -38.23
N GLN A 37 8.60 12.76 -39.25
CA GLN A 37 7.87 12.72 -40.52
C GLN A 37 8.09 11.39 -41.26
N ALA A 38 9.33 10.90 -41.30
CA ALA A 38 9.66 9.61 -41.90
C ALA A 38 8.99 8.44 -41.14
N ALA A 39 8.98 8.48 -39.81
CA ALA A 39 8.28 7.48 -39.00
C ALA A 39 6.78 7.47 -39.28
N ARG A 40 6.16 8.65 -39.42
CA ARG A 40 4.73 8.77 -39.75
C ARG A 40 4.43 8.28 -41.18
N ALA A 41 5.27 8.64 -42.15
CA ALA A 41 5.14 8.13 -43.52
C ALA A 41 5.32 6.61 -43.58
N SER A 42 6.20 6.05 -42.72
CA SER A 42 6.36 4.60 -42.60
C SER A 42 5.13 3.94 -41.96
N GLU A 43 4.50 4.56 -40.96
CA GLU A 43 3.25 4.07 -40.37
C GLU A 43 2.09 4.09 -41.39
N ASP A 44 1.97 5.17 -42.17
CA ASP A 44 0.94 5.29 -43.21
C ASP A 44 1.16 4.31 -44.38
N ALA A 45 2.42 4.01 -44.71
CA ALA A 45 2.79 3.04 -45.74
C ALA A 45 2.69 1.58 -45.27
N ASP A 46 2.80 1.34 -43.96
CA ASP A 46 2.71 0.02 -43.36
C ASP A 46 1.23 -0.38 -43.20
N HIS A 47 0.61 -0.79 -44.30
CA HIS A 47 -0.71 -1.45 -44.28
C HIS A 47 -0.66 -2.88 -43.73
N SER A 48 0.43 -3.29 -43.07
CA SER A 48 0.42 -4.49 -42.27
C SER A 48 -0.60 -4.28 -41.16
N GLU A 49 -1.82 -4.75 -41.37
CA GLU A 49 -2.83 -4.94 -40.34
C GLU A 49 -2.28 -5.98 -39.35
N LEU A 50 -1.28 -5.60 -38.54
CA LEU A 50 -0.99 -6.17 -37.23
C LEU A 50 -2.11 -5.74 -36.26
N GLY A 51 -3.35 -5.80 -36.74
CA GLY A 51 -4.52 -5.80 -35.91
C GLY A 51 -4.27 -6.89 -34.89
N LEU A 52 -4.28 -6.50 -33.61
CA LEU A 52 -4.25 -7.36 -32.44
C LEU A 52 -5.49 -8.27 -32.35
N SER A 53 -6.10 -8.56 -33.49
CA SER A 53 -7.00 -9.66 -33.80
C SER A 53 -6.23 -10.98 -33.72
N PHE A 54 -5.66 -11.28 -32.55
CA PHE A 54 -5.58 -12.66 -32.10
C PHE A 54 -7.03 -13.12 -31.85
N LEU A 55 -7.77 -13.34 -32.95
CA LEU A 55 -8.98 -14.12 -32.97
C LEU A 55 -8.61 -15.45 -32.36
N ARG A 56 -8.96 -15.58 -31.09
CA ARG A 56 -8.81 -16.76 -30.27
C ARG A 56 -9.59 -17.85 -30.97
N GLY A 57 -8.91 -18.61 -31.83
CA GLY A 57 -9.51 -19.71 -32.54
C GLY A 57 -10.18 -20.62 -31.51
N ASP A 58 -11.49 -20.76 -31.63
CA ASP A 58 -12.36 -21.64 -30.86
C ASP A 58 -11.96 -23.10 -31.14
N ARG A 59 -10.79 -23.50 -30.66
CA ARG A 59 -10.41 -24.89 -30.54
C ARG A 59 -11.28 -25.45 -29.43
N LYS A 60 -12.45 -25.96 -29.82
CA LYS A 60 -13.28 -26.89 -29.05
C LYS A 60 -12.42 -28.10 -28.67
N ARG A 61 -11.61 -27.94 -27.63
CA ARG A 61 -10.90 -29.04 -26.98
C ARG A 61 -11.99 -29.95 -26.43
N LYS A 62 -12.04 -31.18 -26.94
CA LYS A 62 -12.84 -32.27 -26.38
C LYS A 62 -12.51 -32.33 -24.89
N ARG A 63 -13.46 -31.95 -24.03
CA ARG A 63 -13.31 -32.13 -22.59
C ARG A 63 -13.10 -33.63 -22.36
N PRO A 64 -12.08 -34.04 -21.59
CA PRO A 64 -12.02 -35.42 -21.12
C PRO A 64 -13.36 -35.75 -20.45
N GLN A 65 -13.86 -36.98 -20.67
CA GLN A 65 -15.07 -37.44 -20.01
C GLN A 65 -14.92 -37.22 -18.52
N SER A 66 -15.84 -36.45 -17.94
CA SER A 66 -15.91 -36.19 -16.51
C SER A 66 -15.82 -37.52 -15.76
N PRO A 67 -14.93 -37.64 -14.75
CA PRO A 67 -14.77 -38.87 -13.99
C PRO A 67 -16.13 -39.43 -13.57
N VAL A 68 -16.33 -40.73 -13.78
CA VAL A 68 -17.57 -41.43 -13.41
C VAL A 68 -17.66 -41.44 -11.88
N GLY A 69 -18.45 -40.51 -11.35
CA GLY A 69 -18.67 -40.33 -9.93
C GLY A 69 -19.11 -38.89 -9.68
N SER A 70 -20.32 -38.70 -9.16
CA SER A 70 -20.75 -37.38 -8.67
C SER A 70 -19.65 -36.87 -7.73
N PRO A 71 -19.06 -35.68 -7.95
CA PRO A 71 -18.06 -35.14 -7.04
C PRO A 71 -18.67 -35.20 -5.64
N GLN A 72 -17.92 -35.76 -4.68
CA GLN A 72 -18.39 -35.80 -3.30
C GLN A 72 -18.86 -34.38 -2.92
N PRO A 73 -20.01 -34.24 -2.25
CA PRO A 73 -20.49 -32.95 -1.79
C PRO A 73 -19.34 -32.24 -1.09
N TYR A 74 -19.01 -31.04 -1.56
CA TYR A 74 -17.95 -30.24 -0.96
C TYR A 74 -18.27 -30.07 0.53
N VAL A 75 -17.48 -30.73 1.38
CA VAL A 75 -17.53 -30.52 2.82
C VAL A 75 -16.68 -29.29 3.06
N PRO A 76 -17.26 -28.11 3.37
CA PRO A 76 -16.47 -26.94 3.68
C PRO A 76 -15.54 -27.28 4.84
N SER A 77 -14.26 -26.96 4.71
CA SER A 77 -13.32 -27.10 5.82
C SER A 77 -13.88 -26.33 7.03
N PRO A 78 -13.80 -26.89 8.25
CA PRO A 78 -14.30 -26.21 9.43
C PRO A 78 -13.67 -24.82 9.52
N PRO A 79 -14.46 -23.76 9.80
CA PRO A 79 -13.97 -22.39 9.84
C PRO A 79 -12.86 -22.31 10.88
N ARG A 80 -11.60 -22.19 10.44
CA ARG A 80 -10.49 -21.96 11.35
C ARG A 80 -10.60 -20.53 11.84
N SER A 81 -10.70 -20.35 13.15
CA SER A 81 -10.71 -19.07 13.85
C SER A 81 -9.31 -18.42 13.86
N SER A 82 -8.66 -18.31 12.69
CA SER A 82 -7.48 -17.48 12.56
C SER A 82 -7.95 -16.03 12.51
N SER A 83 -8.15 -15.44 13.69
CA SER A 83 -8.28 -14.00 13.81
C SER A 83 -7.08 -13.37 13.10
N LEU A 84 -7.35 -12.53 12.11
CA LEU A 84 -6.28 -11.81 11.38
C LEU A 84 -5.69 -10.69 12.24
N PHE A 85 -6.39 -10.31 13.31
CA PHE A 85 -6.00 -9.26 14.25
C PHE A 85 -5.73 -9.82 15.64
N ALA A 86 -5.15 -8.99 16.50
CA ALA A 86 -5.00 -9.27 17.92
C ALA A 86 -6.37 -9.52 18.59
N SER A 87 -6.34 -10.03 19.83
CA SER A 87 -7.55 -10.09 20.65
C SER A 87 -8.11 -8.66 20.82
N PRO A 88 -9.43 -8.46 20.71
CA PRO A 88 -10.04 -7.12 20.84
C PRO A 88 -9.81 -6.49 22.22
N GLU A 89 -9.42 -7.27 23.23
CA GLU A 89 -9.08 -6.79 24.57
C GLU A 89 -7.79 -5.95 24.59
N ASP A 90 -6.86 -6.21 23.65
CA ASP A 90 -5.59 -5.51 23.52
C ASP A 90 -5.65 -4.31 22.54
N ASP A 91 -6.80 -4.09 21.91
CA ASP A 91 -6.93 -3.07 20.88
C ASP A 91 -6.87 -1.64 21.48
N PRO A 92 -6.16 -0.71 20.81
CA PRO A 92 -6.17 0.69 21.23
C PRO A 92 -7.58 1.27 21.09
N PRO A 93 -7.94 2.27 21.92
CA PRO A 93 -9.21 2.97 21.79
C PRO A 93 -9.43 3.48 20.35
N SER A 94 -10.65 3.31 19.84
CA SER A 94 -11.01 3.79 18.51
C SER A 94 -10.74 5.29 18.39
N MET A 95 -9.97 5.65 17.36
CA MET A 95 -9.61 7.05 17.10
C MET A 95 -10.84 7.85 16.68
N ARG A 96 -11.02 9.03 17.26
CA ARG A 96 -12.07 9.98 16.86
C ARG A 96 -11.62 10.83 15.69
N ALA A 97 -12.57 11.39 14.95
CA ALA A 97 -12.24 12.27 13.81
C ALA A 97 -11.48 13.53 14.25
N GLU A 98 -11.81 14.10 15.41
CA GLU A 98 -11.13 15.28 15.97
C GLU A 98 -9.61 15.10 16.20
N SER A 99 -9.16 13.88 16.52
CA SER A 99 -7.76 13.59 16.84
C SER A 99 -6.95 13.13 15.62
N LEU A 100 -7.60 12.97 14.45
CA LEU A 100 -6.94 12.48 13.23
C LEU A 100 -5.75 13.34 12.80
N LEU A 101 -5.87 14.67 12.89
CA LEU A 101 -4.81 15.59 12.50
C LEU A 101 -3.57 15.45 13.41
N GLU A 102 -3.80 15.26 14.70
CA GLU A 102 -2.73 15.07 15.68
C GLU A 102 -2.06 13.72 15.46
N PHE A 103 -2.84 12.67 15.23
CA PHE A 103 -2.32 11.37 14.85
C PHE A 103 -1.46 11.41 13.59
N VAL A 104 -1.89 12.08 12.52
CA VAL A 104 -1.10 12.19 11.27
C VAL A 104 0.23 12.92 11.52
N ARG A 105 0.24 13.98 12.34
CA ARG A 105 1.48 14.68 12.69
C ARG A 105 2.41 13.78 13.50
N GLU A 106 1.87 13.08 14.48
CA GLU A 106 2.61 12.21 15.38
C GLU A 106 3.18 10.99 14.64
N PHE A 107 2.39 10.40 13.75
CA PHE A 107 2.82 9.36 12.83
C PHE A 107 4.03 9.79 11.99
N ASN A 108 3.98 11.00 11.40
CA ASN A 108 5.07 11.52 10.56
C ASN A 108 6.32 11.95 11.36
N ARG A 109 6.18 12.25 12.65
CA ARG A 109 7.32 12.50 13.55
C ARG A 109 8.13 11.22 13.81
N GLY A 110 7.50 10.05 13.72
CA GLY A 110 8.15 8.74 13.89
C GLY A 110 7.83 8.04 15.21
N SER A 111 7.07 8.67 16.12
CA SER A 111 6.77 8.12 17.45
C SER A 111 5.87 6.89 17.44
N VAL A 112 4.97 6.80 16.46
CA VAL A 112 3.95 5.73 16.38
C VAL A 112 4.47 4.46 15.70
N GLY A 113 5.47 4.58 14.81
CA GLY A 113 5.84 3.48 13.90
C GLY A 113 7.14 2.74 14.20
N GLU A 114 8.06 3.33 14.97
CA GLU A 114 9.44 2.81 15.08
C GLU A 114 9.78 2.22 16.45
N SER A 115 8.99 2.51 17.48
CA SER A 115 9.41 2.31 18.87
C SER A 115 9.50 0.85 19.37
N LYS A 116 9.09 -0.18 18.62
CA LYS A 116 9.18 -1.58 19.14
C LYS A 116 9.58 -2.68 18.15
N LEU A 117 9.67 -2.43 16.83
CA LEU A 117 10.07 -3.48 15.86
C LEU A 117 11.59 -3.62 15.65
N SER A 118 12.40 -2.68 16.14
CA SER A 118 13.86 -2.81 16.10
C SER A 118 14.37 -3.36 17.43
N THR A 119 14.27 -4.68 17.62
CA THR A 119 15.01 -5.36 18.69
C THR A 119 16.12 -6.20 18.06
N ALA A 120 17.34 -5.69 18.20
CA ALA A 120 18.59 -6.43 18.30
C ALA A 120 18.99 -7.32 17.10
N ALA A 121 19.38 -6.72 15.97
CA ALA A 121 20.49 -7.23 15.16
C ALA A 121 20.89 -6.21 14.08
N ALA A 122 22.16 -5.80 14.11
CA ALA A 122 22.91 -5.08 13.08
C ALA A 122 22.63 -3.57 12.89
N GLU A 123 23.52 -2.79 13.50
CA GLU A 123 23.92 -1.39 13.26
C GLU A 123 24.33 -1.04 11.81
N THR A 124 23.81 -1.74 10.80
CA THR A 124 24.05 -1.34 9.41
C THR A 124 23.09 -0.21 9.06
N ASP A 125 23.67 0.98 8.94
CA ASP A 125 23.18 2.35 8.65
C ASP A 125 22.24 2.48 7.42
N THR A 126 21.33 1.53 7.26
CA THR A 126 20.37 1.49 6.18
C THR A 126 19.23 2.39 6.60
N THR A 127 19.17 3.57 6.00
CA THR A 127 18.07 4.52 6.14
C THR A 127 16.75 3.82 5.80
N LEU A 128 16.10 3.22 6.81
CA LEU A 128 14.83 2.54 6.63
C LEU A 128 13.85 3.54 6.03
N ALA A 129 13.22 3.15 4.91
CA ALA A 129 12.32 4.03 4.18
C ALA A 129 11.22 4.56 5.11
N LYS A 130 11.28 5.86 5.40
CA LYS A 130 10.35 6.52 6.32
C LYS A 130 8.95 6.54 5.70
N CYS A 131 8.00 5.87 6.36
CA CYS A 131 6.59 5.95 5.96
C CYS A 131 6.06 7.37 6.14
N LYS A 132 5.14 7.77 5.26
CA LYS A 132 4.51 9.09 5.31
C LYS A 132 3.01 8.98 5.19
N LEU A 133 2.29 9.72 6.03
CA LEU A 133 0.84 9.77 6.06
C LEU A 133 0.37 11.21 5.80
N VAL A 134 -0.59 11.40 4.90
CA VAL A 134 -1.10 12.73 4.54
C VAL A 134 -2.61 12.66 4.34
N ILE A 135 -3.36 13.68 4.77
CA ILE A 135 -4.77 13.81 4.39
C ILE A 135 -4.82 14.24 2.92
N TRP A 136 -5.47 13.44 2.08
CA TRP A 136 -5.59 13.68 0.65
C TRP A 136 -6.86 14.46 0.34
N SER A 137 -6.73 15.52 -0.46
CA SER A 137 -7.85 16.31 -0.98
C SER A 137 -7.82 16.34 -2.51
N ARG A 138 -8.97 16.06 -3.13
CA ARG A 138 -9.10 15.89 -4.59
C ARG A 138 -9.04 17.21 -5.36
N THR A 139 -9.31 18.33 -4.70
CA THR A 139 -9.50 19.61 -5.38
C THR A 139 -8.40 20.62 -5.05
N LYS A 140 -7.80 21.18 -6.11
CA LYS A 140 -6.86 22.31 -6.05
C LYS A 140 -7.52 23.54 -5.41
N THR A 141 -8.85 23.67 -5.49
CA THR A 141 -9.64 24.72 -4.82
C THR A 141 -9.48 24.69 -3.30
N MET A 142 -9.39 23.51 -2.68
CA MET A 142 -9.11 23.40 -1.24
C MET A 142 -7.73 23.95 -0.86
N ARG A 143 -6.73 23.92 -1.75
CA ARG A 143 -5.40 24.48 -1.46
C ARG A 143 -5.43 26.01 -1.47
N ASP A 144 -6.20 26.60 -2.38
CA ASP A 144 -6.40 28.05 -2.44
C ASP A 144 -7.31 28.52 -1.28
N GLU A 145 -8.31 27.73 -0.90
CA GLU A 145 -9.09 27.95 0.30
C GLU A 145 -8.28 27.73 1.60
N LEU A 146 -7.37 26.75 1.66
CA LEU A 146 -6.48 26.55 2.83
C LEU A 146 -5.54 27.74 2.99
N LYS A 147 -5.02 28.28 1.89
CA LYS A 147 -4.24 29.52 1.90
C LYS A 147 -5.08 30.70 2.39
N ALA A 148 -6.34 30.80 1.96
CA ALA A 148 -7.26 31.85 2.40
C ALA A 148 -7.71 31.71 3.88
N ALA A 149 -7.70 30.52 4.46
CA ALA A 149 -7.96 30.32 5.89
C ALA A 149 -6.74 30.51 6.78
N SER A 150 -5.52 30.48 6.23
CA SER A 150 -4.30 30.66 7.02
C SER A 150 -4.12 32.09 7.56
N THR A 151 -4.91 33.06 7.07
CA THR A 151 -4.87 34.46 7.50
C THR A 151 -5.86 34.80 8.63
N ASN A 152 -6.79 33.90 8.98
CA ASN A 152 -7.74 34.14 10.09
C ASN A 152 -7.45 33.18 11.25
N ASN A 153 -7.17 33.78 12.41
CA ASN A 153 -6.82 33.14 13.69
C ASN A 153 -7.47 31.77 13.95
N GLY A 154 -6.65 30.71 13.93
CA GLY A 154 -6.75 29.55 14.82
C GLY A 154 -7.93 28.58 14.70
N ALA A 155 -8.98 28.89 13.94
CA ALA A 155 -10.14 28.01 13.82
C ALA A 155 -9.79 26.77 12.98
N ARG A 156 -9.64 25.61 13.64
CA ARG A 156 -9.49 24.31 12.97
C ARG A 156 -10.72 24.09 12.08
N ARG A 157 -10.53 23.93 10.76
CA ARG A 157 -11.65 23.63 9.85
C ARG A 157 -12.26 22.27 10.23
N PRO A 158 -13.59 22.15 10.25
CA PRO A 158 -14.24 20.87 10.48
C PRO A 158 -13.87 19.89 9.35
N LEU A 159 -13.52 18.67 9.71
CA LEU A 159 -13.29 17.60 8.74
C LEU A 159 -14.61 17.20 8.10
N THR A 160 -14.64 17.04 6.78
CA THR A 160 -15.81 16.57 6.04
C THR A 160 -15.68 15.08 5.75
N SER A 161 -16.70 14.29 6.07
CA SER A 161 -16.79 12.86 5.73
C SER A 161 -17.23 12.68 4.26
N PRO A 162 -16.59 11.79 3.46
CA PRO A 162 -15.46 10.93 3.84
C PRO A 162 -14.12 11.67 3.84
N VAL A 163 -13.22 11.27 4.74
CA VAL A 163 -11.82 11.74 4.76
C VAL A 163 -10.95 10.68 4.11
N VAL A 164 -10.16 11.08 3.11
CA VAL A 164 -9.20 10.18 2.47
C VAL A 164 -7.81 10.40 3.04
N LEU A 165 -7.17 9.35 3.55
CA LEU A 165 -5.75 9.36 3.89
C LEU A 165 -4.92 8.78 2.75
N ARG A 166 -3.76 9.37 2.47
CA ARG A 166 -2.73 8.83 1.59
C ARG A 166 -1.54 8.40 2.44
N PHE A 167 -1.35 7.10 2.54
CA PHE A 167 -0.19 6.45 3.14
C PHE A 167 0.84 6.14 2.06
N MET A 168 2.12 6.36 2.33
CA MET A 168 3.21 6.16 1.38
C MET A 168 4.38 5.46 2.06
N ILE A 169 4.89 4.43 1.41
CA ILE A 169 6.21 3.85 1.67
C ILE A 169 7.07 4.19 0.44
N PRO A 170 8.11 5.04 0.59
CA PRO A 170 8.98 5.40 -0.52
C PRO A 170 9.45 4.18 -1.30
N ASP A 171 9.34 4.23 -2.63
CA ASP A 171 9.75 3.18 -3.57
C ASP A 171 9.10 1.80 -3.40
N VAL A 172 8.11 1.66 -2.50
CA VAL A 172 7.40 0.39 -2.29
C VAL A 172 5.92 0.48 -2.67
N LEU A 173 5.15 1.39 -2.04
CA LEU A 173 3.71 1.51 -2.33
C LEU A 173 3.12 2.86 -1.92
N THR A 174 1.99 3.20 -2.52
CA THR A 174 1.06 4.23 -2.05
C THR A 174 -0.29 3.59 -1.78
N ALA A 175 -0.87 3.82 -0.61
CA ALA A 175 -2.21 3.36 -0.25
C ALA A 175 -3.12 4.53 0.06
N TYR A 176 -4.36 4.47 -0.42
CA TYR A 176 -5.42 5.40 -0.07
C TYR A 176 -6.42 4.71 0.84
N LEU A 177 -6.80 5.38 1.92
CA LEU A 177 -7.76 4.89 2.89
C LEU A 177 -8.96 5.84 2.93
N SER A 178 -10.17 5.32 2.69
CA SER A 178 -11.41 6.07 2.90
C SER A 178 -11.86 5.88 4.34
N LEU A 179 -11.97 6.98 5.08
CA LEU A 179 -12.46 7.01 6.46
C LEU A 179 -13.82 7.69 6.50
N ILE A 180 -14.78 7.05 7.18
CA ILE A 180 -16.12 7.58 7.39
C ILE A 180 -16.37 7.82 8.88
N PHE A 181 -17.13 8.87 9.17
CA PHE A 181 -17.66 9.23 10.48
C PHE A 181 -18.94 10.06 10.30
N THR A 182 -19.81 10.11 11.31
CA THR A 182 -21.04 10.91 11.27
C THR A 182 -20.83 12.25 11.96
N GLN A 183 -20.22 12.24 13.14
CA GLN A 183 -19.88 13.41 13.96
C GLN A 183 -18.38 13.42 14.29
N LEU A 184 -17.84 14.55 14.76
CA LEU A 184 -16.39 14.69 15.01
C LEU A 184 -15.92 13.82 16.21
N GLU A 185 -16.84 13.56 17.13
CA GLU A 185 -16.68 12.77 18.34
C GLU A 185 -16.81 11.26 18.07
N ASP A 186 -17.36 10.89 16.92
CA ASP A 186 -17.55 9.50 16.54
C ASP A 186 -16.21 8.81 16.22
N PRO A 187 -16.13 7.48 16.46
CA PRO A 187 -14.97 6.71 16.04
C PRO A 187 -14.87 6.69 14.51
N LEU A 188 -13.65 6.86 14.01
CA LEU A 188 -13.32 6.70 12.60
C LEU A 188 -13.48 5.24 12.20
N VAL A 189 -14.25 5.00 11.15
CA VAL A 189 -14.41 3.69 10.54
C VAL A 189 -13.68 3.68 9.21
N VAL A 190 -12.86 2.65 8.98
CA VAL A 190 -12.21 2.45 7.69
C VAL A 190 -13.20 1.79 6.75
N GLU A 191 -13.60 2.51 5.70
CA GLU A 191 -14.51 2.01 4.68
C GLU A 191 -13.78 1.16 3.64
N SER A 192 -12.65 1.65 3.13
CA SER A 192 -11.90 0.98 2.07
C SER A 192 -10.43 1.35 2.06
N VAL A 193 -9.61 0.46 1.50
CA VAL A 193 -8.18 0.68 1.24
C VAL A 193 -7.83 0.21 -0.16
N THR A 194 -7.18 1.07 -0.92
CA THR A 194 -6.66 0.76 -2.26
C THR A 194 -5.15 1.03 -2.28
N ALA A 195 -4.38 0.07 -2.77
CA ALA A 195 -2.93 0.14 -2.85
C ALA A 195 -2.45 0.19 -4.31
N PHE A 196 -1.36 0.93 -4.52
CA PHE A 196 -0.76 1.21 -5.82
C PHE A 196 0.76 1.19 -5.70
N GLY A 197 1.42 0.93 -6.82
CA GLY A 197 2.86 1.08 -6.95
C GLY A 197 3.30 2.54 -6.91
N PRO A 198 4.58 2.81 -6.58
CA PRO A 198 5.10 4.17 -6.36
C PRO A 198 4.94 5.10 -7.57
N ARG A 199 4.93 4.53 -8.78
CA ARG A 199 4.88 5.27 -10.05
C ARG A 199 3.47 5.31 -10.66
N GLU A 200 2.49 4.64 -10.07
CA GLU A 200 1.12 4.64 -10.55
C GLU A 200 0.43 5.97 -10.22
N ARG A 201 -0.06 6.68 -11.24
CA ARG A 201 -0.79 7.94 -11.09
C ARG A 201 -2.30 7.70 -11.07
N LYS A 202 -2.74 6.81 -10.18
CA LYS A 202 -4.13 6.37 -10.07
C LYS A 202 -4.89 7.12 -8.99
N LEU A 203 -6.21 7.23 -9.17
CA LEU A 203 -7.11 7.82 -8.17
C LEU A 203 -7.51 6.79 -7.10
N PRO A 204 -7.95 7.22 -5.89
CA PRO A 204 -8.29 6.30 -4.79
C PRO A 204 -9.35 5.22 -5.12
N HIS A 205 -10.21 5.46 -6.11
CA HIS A 205 -11.29 4.56 -6.53
C HIS A 205 -10.92 3.72 -7.76
N GLU A 206 -9.72 3.90 -8.31
CA GLU A 206 -9.22 3.08 -9.41
C GLU A 206 -8.55 1.80 -8.88
N GLN A 207 -8.32 0.86 -9.78
CA GLN A 207 -7.57 -0.35 -9.49
C GLN A 207 -6.13 -0.21 -10.00
N SER A 208 -5.17 -0.80 -9.28
CA SER A 208 -3.78 -0.88 -9.72
C SER A 208 -3.64 -1.73 -10.98
N ASP A 209 -2.68 -1.38 -11.84
CA ASP A 209 -2.33 -2.15 -13.03
C ASP A 209 -1.45 -3.38 -12.71
N TYR A 210 -0.88 -3.47 -11.49
CA TYR A 210 0.02 -4.56 -11.10
C TYR A 210 -0.67 -5.56 -10.17
N LEU A 211 -0.54 -6.85 -10.50
CA LEU A 211 -1.16 -7.95 -9.75
C LEU A 211 -0.80 -7.97 -8.26
N ALA A 212 0.42 -7.57 -7.91
CA ALA A 212 0.85 -7.49 -6.50
C ALA A 212 -0.01 -6.52 -5.69
N PHE A 213 -0.27 -5.32 -6.20
CA PHE A 213 -1.06 -4.32 -5.50
C PHE A 213 -2.56 -4.56 -5.61
N GLN A 214 -3.03 -5.19 -6.69
CA GLN A 214 -4.40 -5.72 -6.76
C GLN A 214 -4.64 -6.76 -5.67
N GLY A 215 -3.74 -7.74 -5.53
CA GLY A 215 -3.81 -8.79 -4.52
C GLY A 215 -3.72 -8.22 -3.10
N LEU A 216 -2.84 -7.24 -2.87
CA LEU A 216 -2.74 -6.51 -1.60
C LEU A 216 -4.04 -5.78 -1.25
N SER A 217 -4.60 -5.02 -2.19
CA SER A 217 -5.87 -4.28 -1.98
C SER A 217 -7.01 -5.24 -1.64
N GLN A 218 -7.12 -6.35 -2.38
CA GLN A 218 -8.12 -7.38 -2.12
C GLN A 218 -7.93 -8.05 -0.75
N HIS A 219 -6.68 -8.31 -0.35
CA HIS A 219 -6.40 -8.91 0.95
C HIS A 219 -6.80 -7.96 2.10
N ILE A 220 -6.42 -6.67 2.03
CA ILE A 220 -6.80 -5.68 3.04
C ILE A 220 -8.32 -5.48 3.06
N ALA A 221 -8.99 -5.47 1.90
CA ALA A 221 -10.45 -5.41 1.85
C ALA A 221 -11.11 -6.59 2.59
N LYS A 222 -10.60 -7.82 2.40
CA LYS A 222 -11.07 -8.99 3.16
C LYS A 222 -10.83 -8.83 4.67
N MET A 223 -9.68 -8.29 5.07
CA MET A 223 -9.40 -7.99 6.48
C MET A 223 -10.42 -7.01 7.07
N ILE A 224 -10.68 -5.90 6.40
CA ILE A 224 -11.64 -4.87 6.84
C ILE A 224 -13.07 -5.44 6.89
N LEU A 225 -13.49 -6.20 5.88
CA LEU A 225 -14.82 -6.82 5.86
C LEU A 225 -15.00 -7.83 7.01
N SER A 226 -13.95 -8.56 7.38
CA SER A 226 -13.98 -9.47 8.52
C SER A 226 -14.00 -8.77 9.87
N HIS A 227 -13.43 -7.56 9.96
CA HIS A 227 -13.36 -6.75 11.18
C HIS A 227 -13.71 -5.28 10.87
N PRO A 228 -15.00 -4.96 10.66
CA PRO A 228 -15.42 -3.63 10.21
C PRO A 228 -15.10 -2.48 11.17
N ARG A 229 -14.81 -2.81 12.43
CA ARG A 229 -14.46 -1.86 13.49
C ARG A 229 -12.97 -1.84 13.81
N VAL A 230 -12.12 -2.32 12.90
CA VAL A 230 -10.66 -2.28 13.08
C VAL A 230 -10.20 -0.84 13.34
N PRO A 231 -9.48 -0.56 14.44
CA PRO A 231 -8.96 0.76 14.70
C PRO A 231 -7.98 1.20 13.61
N VAL A 232 -8.05 2.48 13.21
CA VAL A 232 -7.14 3.07 12.20
C VAL A 232 -5.67 2.84 12.58
N GLN A 233 -5.35 2.87 13.87
CA GLN A 233 -4.01 2.62 14.41
C GLN A 233 -3.51 1.21 14.07
N ILE A 234 -4.34 0.19 14.26
CA ILE A 234 -3.99 -1.20 13.95
C ILE A 234 -3.77 -1.36 12.44
N LEU A 235 -4.64 -0.76 11.63
CA LEU A 235 -4.49 -0.78 10.18
C LEU A 235 -3.22 -0.05 9.71
N MET A 236 -2.83 1.06 10.35
CA MET A 236 -1.55 1.72 10.07
C MET A 236 -0.37 0.80 10.39
N ASN A 237 -0.43 0.02 11.49
CA ASN A 237 0.61 -0.95 11.82
C ASN A 237 0.70 -2.07 10.78
N VAL A 238 -0.44 -2.56 10.28
CA VAL A 238 -0.49 -3.50 9.14
C VAL A 238 0.18 -2.87 7.92
N LEU A 239 -0.16 -1.63 7.57
CA LEU A 239 0.40 -0.95 6.41
C LEU A 239 1.92 -0.74 6.51
N VAL A 240 2.42 -0.37 7.70
CA VAL A 240 3.85 -0.24 7.99
C VAL A 240 4.59 -1.57 7.83
N SER A 241 3.94 -2.71 8.12
CA SER A 241 4.54 -4.03 7.93
C SER A 241 4.81 -4.41 6.46
N TYR A 242 4.34 -3.62 5.50
CA TYR A 242 4.67 -3.79 4.07
C TYR A 242 5.94 -3.04 3.63
N ARG A 243 6.72 -2.45 4.56
CA ARG A 243 8.03 -1.84 4.24
C ARG A 243 8.94 -2.80 3.47
N GLY A 244 8.93 -4.08 3.83
CA GLY A 244 9.70 -5.12 3.17
C GLY A 244 8.94 -5.90 2.09
N LEU A 245 7.84 -5.39 1.51
CA LEU A 245 6.94 -6.17 0.63
C LEU A 245 7.68 -6.98 -0.45
N PHE A 246 8.73 -6.44 -1.06
CA PHE A 246 9.49 -7.09 -2.14
C PHE A 246 10.77 -7.82 -1.69
N VAL A 247 11.05 -7.84 -0.39
CA VAL A 247 12.29 -8.42 0.18
C VAL A 247 11.96 -9.48 1.24
N ASP A 248 10.84 -9.30 1.95
CA ASP A 248 10.34 -10.21 2.96
C ASP A 248 10.07 -11.57 2.34
N ARG A 249 10.48 -12.62 3.06
CA ARG A 249 10.14 -14.00 2.73
C ARG A 249 8.81 -14.35 3.38
N CYS A 250 7.99 -15.14 2.69
CA CYS A 250 6.81 -15.74 3.29
C CYS A 250 7.23 -16.65 4.45
N THR A 251 6.69 -16.45 5.65
CA THR A 251 7.08 -17.25 6.83
C THR A 251 6.59 -18.71 6.76
N SER A 252 5.72 -19.06 5.79
CA SER A 252 5.31 -20.45 5.48
C SER A 252 6.31 -21.13 4.55
N CYS A 253 6.46 -20.61 3.33
CA CYS A 253 7.21 -21.29 2.26
C CYS A 253 8.65 -20.77 2.08
N GLN A 254 9.05 -19.74 2.84
CA GLN A 254 10.38 -19.12 2.84
C GLN A 254 10.81 -18.49 1.51
N ARG A 255 9.88 -18.28 0.58
CA ARG A 255 10.13 -17.60 -0.71
C ARG A 255 9.69 -16.15 -0.67
N VAL A 256 10.37 -15.29 -1.43
CA VAL A 256 9.94 -13.90 -1.66
C VAL A 256 8.75 -13.89 -2.61
N LEU A 257 8.88 -14.49 -3.79
CA LEU A 257 7.78 -14.61 -4.75
C LEU A 257 7.09 -15.96 -4.63
N SER A 258 5.77 -15.97 -4.76
CA SER A 258 4.99 -17.20 -4.87
C SER A 258 5.38 -17.97 -6.13
N ALA A 259 5.37 -19.30 -6.06
CA ALA A 259 5.53 -20.13 -7.27
C ALA A 259 4.40 -19.87 -8.29
N GLU A 260 3.22 -19.59 -7.77
CA GLU A 260 2.03 -19.31 -8.57
C GLU A 260 1.83 -17.80 -8.66
N GLY A 261 1.97 -17.24 -9.87
CA GLY A 261 1.68 -15.83 -10.15
C GLY A 261 2.79 -14.83 -9.85
N HIS A 262 3.94 -15.26 -9.30
CA HIS A 262 5.09 -14.39 -9.01
C HIS A 262 4.73 -13.17 -8.13
N ILE A 263 3.82 -13.37 -7.18
CA ILE A 263 3.32 -12.31 -6.29
C ILE A 263 4.14 -12.36 -4.99
N PRO A 264 4.60 -11.21 -4.45
CA PRO A 264 5.25 -11.16 -3.14
C PRO A 264 4.29 -11.61 -2.02
N PRO A 265 4.76 -11.76 -0.77
CA PRO A 265 3.90 -12.14 0.34
C PRO A 265 3.04 -10.93 0.72
N VAL A 266 1.93 -10.74 0.03
CA VAL A 266 1.00 -9.61 0.23
C VAL A 266 0.06 -9.80 1.41
N ALA A 267 0.03 -10.99 2.02
CA ALA A 267 -0.80 -11.25 3.18
C ALA A 267 -0.06 -10.98 4.49
N ARG A 268 -0.80 -10.56 5.52
CA ARG A 268 -0.28 -10.30 6.86
C ARG A 268 -1.12 -11.02 7.90
N ILE A 269 -0.45 -11.73 8.82
CA ILE A 269 -1.08 -12.40 9.97
C ILE A 269 -0.47 -11.82 11.24
N TRP A 270 -1.32 -11.47 12.22
CA TRP A 270 -0.84 -11.09 13.54
C TRP A 270 -0.39 -12.32 14.33
N VAL A 271 0.83 -12.29 14.85
CA VAL A 271 1.37 -13.31 15.75
C VAL A 271 1.65 -12.67 17.10
N PRO A 272 0.91 -13.06 18.16
CA PRO A 272 1.18 -12.61 19.53
C PRO A 272 2.61 -12.96 19.94
N LYS A 273 3.27 -12.08 20.68
CA LYS A 273 4.57 -12.39 21.27
C LYS A 273 4.34 -13.39 22.37
N VAL A 274 4.74 -14.64 22.15
CA VAL A 274 4.79 -15.65 23.21
C VAL A 274 5.82 -15.17 24.22
N VAL A 275 5.35 -14.73 25.39
CA VAL A 275 6.23 -14.51 26.54
C VAL A 275 6.66 -15.90 26.98
N ALA A 276 7.78 -16.39 26.43
CA ALA A 276 8.35 -17.66 26.83
C ALA A 276 8.50 -17.62 28.35
N ASP A 277 7.76 -18.51 29.04
CA ASP A 277 7.55 -18.51 30.48
C ASP A 277 8.77 -18.00 31.22
N ALA A 278 8.70 -16.71 31.61
CA ALA A 278 9.76 -16.08 32.37
C ALA A 278 9.85 -16.90 33.66
N LYS A 279 10.91 -17.70 33.75
CA LYS A 279 11.23 -18.49 34.94
C LYS A 279 11.05 -17.56 36.14
N PRO A 280 10.15 -17.88 37.08
CA PRO A 280 9.71 -16.97 38.14
C PRO A 280 10.91 -16.67 39.04
N THR A 281 11.67 -15.64 38.68
CA THR A 281 12.76 -15.11 39.47
C THR A 281 12.12 -14.04 40.33
N ALA A 282 11.85 -14.43 41.57
CA ALA A 282 11.24 -13.60 42.60
C ALA A 282 12.12 -12.38 42.87
N SER A 283 11.95 -11.33 42.08
CA SER A 283 12.45 -9.99 42.38
C SER A 283 11.26 -9.05 42.22
N VAL A 284 10.72 -8.68 43.38
CA VAL A 284 9.62 -7.75 43.56
C VAL A 284 10.16 -6.36 43.27
N GLU A 285 10.09 -5.92 42.01
CA GLU A 285 10.23 -4.51 41.68
C GLU A 285 9.00 -4.02 40.91
N THR A 286 8.26 -3.17 41.60
CA THR A 286 7.05 -2.47 41.19
C THR A 286 7.37 -1.51 40.05
N ARG A 287 7.35 -1.98 38.80
CA ARG A 287 7.39 -1.09 37.62
C ARG A 287 6.03 -1.08 36.93
N HIS A 288 5.28 0.01 37.14
CA HIS A 288 4.13 0.42 36.34
C HIS A 288 4.58 0.85 34.93
N GLY A 289 5.09 -0.09 34.14
CA GLY A 289 5.27 0.08 32.70
C GLY A 289 4.09 -0.56 32.00
N THR A 290 3.28 0.23 31.31
CA THR A 290 2.24 -0.24 30.38
C THR A 290 2.91 -0.94 29.20
N ASP A 291 3.41 -2.15 29.41
CA ASP A 291 3.98 -2.97 28.35
C ASP A 291 2.82 -3.66 27.62
N GLN A 292 2.11 -2.86 26.80
CA GLN A 292 1.04 -3.33 25.92
C GLN A 292 1.54 -4.56 25.14
N GLY A 293 0.72 -5.62 25.17
CA GLY A 293 1.00 -6.95 24.63
C GLY A 293 1.72 -6.88 23.29
N GLY A 294 2.98 -7.28 23.29
CA GLY A 294 3.78 -7.28 22.08
C GLY A 294 3.23 -8.32 21.09
N GLY A 295 3.27 -8.01 19.81
CA GLY A 295 3.08 -8.97 18.73
C GLY A 295 3.68 -8.41 17.45
N ARG A 296 3.71 -9.23 16.40
CA ARG A 296 4.26 -8.81 15.10
C ARG A 296 3.39 -9.30 13.96
N TRP A 297 3.43 -8.56 12.86
CA TRP A 297 2.83 -8.97 11.59
C TRP A 297 3.80 -9.86 10.82
N GLU A 298 3.37 -11.06 10.46
CA GLU A 298 4.13 -11.98 9.62
C GLU A 298 3.68 -11.91 8.16
N SER A 299 4.66 -11.92 7.25
CA SER A 299 4.48 -11.96 5.80
C SER A 299 4.09 -13.35 5.31
N ARG A 300 2.97 -13.46 4.58
CA ARG A 300 2.54 -14.72 3.94
C ARG A 300 2.12 -14.47 2.49
N HIS A 301 2.30 -15.45 1.61
CA HIS A 301 1.56 -15.46 0.35
C HIS A 301 0.09 -15.74 0.62
N THR A 302 -0.80 -15.25 -0.24
CA THR A 302 -2.25 -15.50 -0.12
C THR A 302 -2.59 -16.99 -0.12
N THR A 303 -1.86 -17.79 -0.91
CA THR A 303 -2.01 -19.26 -0.97
C THR A 303 -1.43 -19.96 0.25
N CYS A 304 -0.47 -19.34 0.94
CA CYS A 304 0.16 -19.88 2.14
C CYS A 304 -0.57 -19.50 3.45
N LEU A 305 -1.69 -18.78 3.39
CA LEU A 305 -2.47 -18.43 4.58
C LEU A 305 -3.08 -19.65 5.27
N TYR A 306 -3.26 -20.75 4.54
CA TYR A 306 -3.98 -21.93 5.01
C TYR A 306 -3.09 -23.15 5.32
N ASN A 307 -1.77 -22.99 5.14
CA ASN A 307 -0.76 -24.03 5.39
C ASN A 307 0.01 -23.76 6.68
#